data_AF-A0A7S2R463-F1
#
_entry.id   AF-A0A7S2R463-F1
#
_cell.length_a   1.000
_cell.length_b   1.000
_cell.length_c   1.000
_cell.angle_alpha   90.00
_cell.angle_beta   90.00
_cell.angle_gamma   90.00
#
_symmetry.space_group_name_H-M   'P 1'
#
loop_
_entity.id
_entity.type
_entity.pdbx_description
1 polymer ?
#
loop_
_entity_poly.entity_id
_entity_poly.type
_entity_poly.pdbx_seq_one_letter_code
_entity_poly.pdbx_strand_id
1 'polypeptide(L)'
;EIGDLSERDLKKYRSLRNRTEKEILQAADVICCTCVGAGDPRLKNFRFRQILIDEATQAIEAEALIPIALGAKQIVLVGDHCQLGPVVMCKAAAKAGLTQSLFERLVLIGIRPIRLQVQYRMHPCLSEFPSNMFYEGSLQNGITEVDRMLLNVPSFKGKEDFPWPVPNKPMFFYSISGMEEISASGTSYLNRTEASYVEKIVTHLLRMGVTSSQIGVITPYDGQKKYVSEYMRRSGSLASALYEAIEVASVDAFQGREKDFILVSCVRSSESQGIGFLSDPRRLNVALTRARLGLILLGNPRVLSKNPLWAALLLHFKEYDTLVEGPLNNLQTSYMTFARPRRNPAGDSRYAFTALARGAWDGRWEERNAVSRHSHHSTAFRGGGRRGRHRREQQTDSRFDPRYKNIPVYENGDSGGGLPIPNFAPLPSYAGGDDMSSVGGDNSSVYGGSQFGGSQHHGHDGNRGGYSDLYGGPGSVNGDFYGGHDDGSIDSRRF
;
A
#
# COMPACT_ATOMS: atom_id res chain seq x y z
N GLU A 1 13.10 18.38 -35.24
CA GLU A 1 13.48 16.99 -34.89
C GLU A 1 12.91 16.08 -35.96
N ILE A 2 13.76 15.30 -36.64
CA ILE A 2 13.29 14.39 -37.70
C ILE A 2 12.77 13.16 -36.96
N GLY A 3 11.45 13.07 -36.78
CA GLY A 3 10.78 12.01 -36.02
C GLY A 3 10.88 10.61 -36.64
N ASP A 4 11.54 10.48 -37.80
CA ASP A 4 11.68 9.22 -38.53
C ASP A 4 13.11 8.98 -39.02
N LEU A 5 13.47 7.69 -39.09
CA LEU A 5 14.71 7.21 -39.70
C LEU A 5 14.41 6.63 -41.08
N SER A 6 15.38 6.68 -42.00
CA SER A 6 15.30 5.90 -43.23
C SER A 6 15.14 4.40 -42.92
N GLU A 7 14.54 3.59 -43.80
CA GLU A 7 14.40 2.15 -43.56
C GLU A 7 15.76 1.47 -43.26
N ARG A 8 16.81 1.91 -43.95
CA ARG A 8 18.19 1.44 -43.74
C ARG A 8 18.69 1.77 -42.34
N ASP A 9 18.50 3.01 -41.91
CA ASP A 9 18.95 3.45 -40.59
C ASP A 9 18.11 2.86 -39.47
N LEU A 10 16.81 2.67 -39.67
CA LEU A 10 15.94 1.99 -38.73
C LEU A 10 16.34 0.52 -38.53
N LYS A 11 16.70 -0.18 -39.61
CA LYS A 11 17.20 -1.57 -39.52
C LYS A 11 18.53 -1.61 -38.77
N LYS A 12 19.45 -0.68 -39.06
CA LYS A 12 20.74 -0.56 -38.36
C LYS A 12 20.55 -0.24 -36.88
N TYR A 13 19.67 0.71 -36.56
CA TYR A 13 19.31 1.11 -35.20
C TYR A 13 18.74 -0.08 -34.42
N ARG A 14 17.75 -0.79 -34.95
CA ARG A 14 17.15 -1.97 -34.28
C ARG A 14 18.18 -3.06 -34.01
N SER A 15 19.07 -3.33 -34.96
CA SER A 15 20.14 -4.32 -34.79
C SER A 15 21.11 -3.93 -33.68
N LEU A 16 21.60 -2.68 -33.69
CA LEU A 16 22.50 -2.16 -32.67
C LEU A 16 21.84 -2.13 -31.29
N ARG A 17 20.61 -1.62 -31.20
CA ARG A 17 19.84 -1.56 -29.96
C ARG A 17 19.64 -2.96 -29.37
N ASN A 18 19.15 -3.92 -30.15
CA ASN A 18 18.89 -5.28 -29.65
C ASN A 18 20.19 -5.96 -29.17
N ARG A 19 21.31 -5.72 -29.85
CA ARG A 19 22.62 -6.22 -29.42
C ARG A 19 23.04 -5.59 -28.09
N THR A 20 22.96 -4.27 -27.97
CA THR A 20 23.31 -3.54 -26.74
C THR A 20 22.39 -3.92 -25.58
N GLU A 21 21.08 -4.02 -25.80
CA GLU A 21 20.12 -4.50 -24.78
C GLU A 21 20.49 -5.89 -24.29
N LYS A 22 20.84 -6.81 -25.20
CA LYS A 22 21.26 -8.17 -24.82
C LYS A 22 22.57 -8.17 -24.02
N GLU A 23 23.58 -7.41 -24.46
CA GLU A 23 24.86 -7.29 -23.76
C GLU A 23 24.66 -6.78 -22.33
N ILE A 24 23.85 -5.73 -22.14
CA ILE A 24 23.53 -5.18 -20.83
C ILE A 24 22.78 -6.20 -19.96
N LEU A 25 21.72 -6.82 -20.49
CA LEU A 25 20.92 -7.79 -19.74
C LEU A 25 21.73 -9.03 -19.35
N GLN A 26 22.67 -9.48 -20.19
CA GLN A 26 23.54 -10.62 -19.88
C GLN A 26 24.61 -10.29 -18.84
N ALA A 27 25.08 -9.05 -18.80
CA ALA A 27 26.09 -8.59 -17.85
C ALA A 27 25.51 -8.15 -16.50
N ALA A 28 24.19 -7.94 -16.41
CA ALA A 28 23.54 -7.46 -15.20
C ALA A 28 23.47 -8.54 -14.10
N ASP A 29 23.86 -8.18 -12.89
CA ASP A 29 23.67 -9.02 -11.70
C ASP A 29 22.19 -9.16 -11.30
N VAL A 30 21.43 -8.08 -11.51
CA VAL A 30 20.00 -7.98 -11.16
C VAL A 30 19.23 -7.32 -12.29
N ILE A 31 18.10 -7.91 -12.67
CA ILE A 31 17.14 -7.33 -13.62
C ILE A 31 15.84 -7.03 -12.87
N CYS A 32 15.50 -5.75 -12.74
CA CYS A 32 14.25 -5.30 -12.16
C CYS A 32 13.21 -5.03 -13.25
N CYS A 33 12.03 -5.65 -13.15
CA CYS A 33 10.88 -5.38 -14.01
C CYS A 33 9.59 -5.70 -13.28
N THR A 34 8.44 -5.29 -13.82
CA THR A 34 7.13 -5.71 -13.30
C THR A 34 6.90 -7.19 -13.60
N CYS A 35 5.99 -7.85 -12.86
CA CYS A 35 5.65 -9.24 -13.09
C CYS A 35 5.21 -9.51 -14.54
N VAL A 36 4.33 -8.68 -15.10
CA VAL A 36 3.96 -8.75 -16.52
C VAL A 36 5.15 -8.45 -17.44
N GLY A 37 5.97 -7.46 -17.08
CA GLY A 37 7.18 -7.09 -17.81
C GLY A 37 8.22 -8.21 -17.90
N ALA A 38 8.21 -9.18 -16.99
CA ALA A 38 9.07 -10.36 -17.09
C ALA A 38 8.75 -11.22 -18.34
N GLY A 39 7.56 -11.08 -18.93
CA GLY A 39 7.18 -11.68 -20.20
C GLY A 39 7.71 -10.96 -21.45
N ASP A 40 8.50 -9.90 -21.29
CA ASP A 40 9.04 -9.12 -22.41
C ASP A 40 9.89 -10.01 -23.35
N PRO A 41 9.73 -9.90 -24.70
CA PRO A 41 10.48 -10.69 -25.67
C PRO A 41 12.00 -10.62 -25.50
N ARG A 42 12.54 -9.53 -24.94
CA ARG A 42 13.97 -9.36 -24.65
C ARG A 42 14.47 -10.37 -23.62
N LEU A 43 13.59 -10.87 -22.75
CA LEU A 43 13.89 -11.85 -21.70
C LEU A 43 13.59 -13.31 -22.10
N LYS A 44 12.99 -13.56 -23.27
CA LYS A 44 12.53 -14.89 -23.71
C LYS A 44 13.58 -16.01 -23.59
N ASN A 45 14.85 -15.68 -23.88
CA ASN A 45 15.97 -16.62 -23.87
C ASN A 45 16.77 -16.61 -22.55
N PHE A 46 16.34 -15.83 -21.57
CA PHE A 46 16.95 -15.82 -20.24
C PHE A 46 16.33 -16.91 -19.36
N ARG A 47 17.09 -17.30 -18.34
CA ARG A 47 16.64 -18.17 -17.27
C ARG A 47 17.06 -17.57 -15.93
N PHE A 48 16.11 -17.43 -15.02
CA PHE A 48 16.33 -16.82 -13.72
C PHE A 48 16.18 -17.87 -12.64
N ARG A 49 17.31 -18.32 -12.07
CA ARG A 49 17.31 -19.34 -11.00
C ARG A 49 16.69 -18.80 -9.70
N GLN A 50 16.96 -17.54 -9.39
CA GLN A 50 16.50 -16.87 -8.17
C GLN A 50 15.56 -15.75 -8.57
N ILE A 51 14.37 -15.74 -7.98
CA ILE A 51 13.35 -14.72 -8.24
C ILE A 51 12.84 -14.19 -6.91
N LEU A 52 12.90 -12.87 -6.78
CA LEU A 52 12.26 -12.14 -5.70
C LEU A 52 11.09 -11.36 -6.29
N ILE A 53 9.91 -11.52 -5.73
CA ILE A 53 8.71 -10.75 -6.08
C ILE A 53 8.32 -9.93 -4.85
N ASP A 54 8.50 -8.62 -4.93
CA ASP A 54 8.04 -7.69 -3.92
C ASP A 54 6.58 -7.28 -4.18
N GLU A 55 5.86 -6.88 -3.13
CA GLU A 55 4.43 -6.58 -3.16
C GLU A 55 3.59 -7.70 -3.82
N ALA A 56 4.00 -8.96 -3.62
CA ALA A 56 3.40 -10.14 -4.24
C ALA A 56 1.92 -10.34 -3.87
N THR A 57 1.46 -9.73 -2.78
CA THR A 57 0.05 -9.73 -2.37
C THR A 57 -0.83 -8.84 -3.25
N GLN A 58 -0.26 -7.88 -4.00
CA GLN A 58 -1.00 -7.05 -4.95
C GLN A 58 -1.19 -7.70 -6.32
N ALA A 59 -0.41 -8.72 -6.66
CA ALA A 59 -0.51 -9.40 -7.94
C ALA A 59 -1.57 -10.52 -7.89
N ILE A 60 -2.33 -10.68 -8.97
CA ILE A 60 -3.09 -11.93 -9.15
C ILE A 60 -2.11 -13.08 -9.29
N GLU A 61 -2.52 -14.28 -8.90
CA GLU A 61 -1.64 -15.44 -8.98
C GLU A 61 -1.04 -15.66 -10.37
N ALA A 62 -1.86 -15.52 -11.43
CA ALA A 62 -1.39 -15.68 -12.81
C ALA A 62 -0.29 -14.67 -13.20
N GLU A 63 -0.31 -13.47 -12.64
CA GLU A 63 0.69 -12.43 -12.90
C GLU A 63 2.02 -12.79 -12.21
N ALA A 64 1.98 -13.22 -10.95
CA ALA A 64 3.17 -13.67 -10.23
C ALA A 64 3.84 -14.90 -10.88
N LEU A 65 3.06 -15.73 -11.59
CA LEU A 65 3.59 -16.90 -12.29
C LEU A 65 4.44 -16.56 -13.53
N ILE A 66 4.28 -15.37 -14.13
CA ILE A 66 5.03 -14.96 -15.33
C ILE A 66 6.55 -14.99 -15.08
N PRO A 67 7.09 -14.27 -14.08
CA PRO A 67 8.52 -14.36 -13.77
C PRO A 67 8.91 -15.77 -13.30
N ILE A 68 8.08 -16.42 -12.47
CA ILE A 68 8.37 -17.77 -11.92
C ILE A 68 8.61 -18.80 -13.03
N ALA A 69 7.85 -18.72 -14.14
CA ALA A 69 7.97 -19.61 -15.28
C ALA A 69 9.30 -19.47 -16.05
N LEU A 70 10.13 -18.47 -15.76
CA LEU A 70 11.45 -18.26 -16.38
C LEU A 70 12.56 -19.17 -15.79
N GLY A 71 12.18 -20.29 -15.17
CA GLY A 71 13.13 -21.31 -14.68
C GLY A 71 13.55 -21.14 -13.22
N ALA A 72 12.67 -20.58 -12.38
CA ALA A 72 12.94 -20.38 -10.96
C ALA A 72 13.25 -21.72 -10.25
N LYS A 73 14.30 -21.71 -9.42
CA LYS A 73 14.64 -22.78 -8.46
C LYS A 73 14.57 -22.30 -7.01
N GLN A 74 14.61 -20.99 -6.80
CA GLN A 74 14.43 -20.33 -5.51
C GLN A 74 13.53 -19.13 -5.71
N ILE A 75 12.48 -19.03 -4.90
CA ILE A 75 11.48 -17.97 -4.98
C ILE A 75 11.36 -17.33 -3.61
N VAL A 76 11.43 -16.00 -3.57
CA VAL A 76 11.12 -15.20 -2.39
C VAL A 76 9.92 -14.32 -2.73
N LEU A 77 8.83 -14.49 -2.00
CA LEU A 77 7.65 -13.65 -2.12
C LEU A 77 7.59 -12.73 -0.90
N VAL A 78 7.62 -11.43 -1.14
CA VAL A 78 7.46 -10.40 -0.11
C VAL A 78 6.10 -9.75 -0.31
N GLY A 79 5.36 -9.55 0.76
CA GLY A 79 4.02 -8.94 0.70
C GLY A 79 3.33 -8.93 2.04
N ASP A 80 2.20 -8.23 2.09
CA ASP A 80 1.39 -8.07 3.28
C ASP A 80 -0.10 -8.22 2.93
N HIS A 81 -0.68 -9.34 3.34
CA HIS A 81 -2.09 -9.67 3.11
C HIS A 81 -3.06 -8.79 3.91
N CYS A 82 -2.56 -8.01 4.87
CA CYS A 82 -3.34 -6.97 5.57
C CYS A 82 -3.34 -5.63 4.80
N GLN A 83 -2.58 -5.49 3.70
CA GLN A 83 -2.60 -4.36 2.76
C GLN A 83 -3.34 -4.74 1.46
N LEU A 84 -3.29 -3.93 0.41
CA LEU A 84 -4.15 -4.16 -0.77
C LEU A 84 -3.82 -5.50 -1.44
N GLY A 85 -4.89 -6.17 -1.85
CA GLY A 85 -4.84 -7.30 -2.77
C GLY A 85 -5.00 -6.86 -4.23
N PRO A 86 -5.00 -7.80 -5.18
CA PRO A 86 -5.18 -7.50 -6.60
C PRO A 86 -6.52 -6.87 -6.94
N VAL A 87 -6.50 -5.96 -7.91
CA VAL A 87 -7.69 -5.30 -8.44
C VAL A 87 -8.32 -6.16 -9.55
N VAL A 88 -9.45 -6.77 -9.26
CA VAL A 88 -10.21 -7.58 -10.23
C VAL A 88 -11.54 -6.91 -10.57
N MET A 89 -11.64 -6.35 -11.77
CA MET A 89 -12.84 -5.62 -12.23
C MET A 89 -14.04 -6.53 -12.44
N CYS A 90 -13.81 -7.75 -12.95
CA CYS A 90 -14.86 -8.73 -13.18
C CYS A 90 -15.32 -9.34 -11.84
N LYS A 91 -16.50 -8.94 -11.37
CA LYS A 91 -17.08 -9.43 -10.11
C LYS A 91 -17.25 -10.96 -10.07
N ALA A 92 -17.55 -11.59 -11.20
CA ALA A 92 -17.66 -13.05 -11.28
C ALA A 92 -16.30 -13.73 -11.05
N ALA A 93 -15.24 -13.24 -11.71
CA ALA A 93 -13.88 -13.75 -11.51
C ALA A 93 -13.36 -13.49 -10.10
N ALA A 94 -13.66 -12.30 -9.53
CA ALA A 94 -13.31 -11.98 -8.16
C ALA A 94 -13.95 -12.95 -7.16
N LYS A 95 -15.25 -13.26 -7.33
CA LYS A 95 -15.98 -14.24 -6.52
C LYS A 95 -15.48 -15.67 -6.73
N ALA A 96 -14.99 -16.01 -7.93
CA ALA A 96 -14.39 -17.30 -8.24
C ALA A 96 -12.97 -17.47 -7.66
N GLY A 97 -12.41 -16.46 -7.00
CA GLY A 97 -11.14 -16.54 -6.27
C GLY A 97 -9.97 -15.83 -6.93
N LEU A 98 -10.15 -15.16 -8.08
CA LEU A 98 -9.05 -14.44 -8.76
C LEU A 98 -8.47 -13.27 -7.94
N THR A 99 -9.17 -12.86 -6.87
CA THR A 99 -8.69 -11.85 -5.91
C THR A 99 -7.69 -12.39 -4.90
N GLN A 100 -7.48 -13.71 -4.85
CA GLN A 100 -6.47 -14.34 -4.00
C GLN A 100 -5.12 -14.30 -4.70
N SER A 101 -4.14 -13.68 -4.05
CA SER A 101 -2.75 -13.69 -4.49
C SER A 101 -2.10 -15.06 -4.27
N LEU A 102 -1.01 -15.34 -5.01
CA LEU A 102 -0.20 -16.53 -4.78
C LEU A 102 0.31 -16.59 -3.33
N PHE A 103 0.72 -15.44 -2.78
CA PHE A 103 1.18 -15.31 -1.40
C PHE A 103 0.10 -15.77 -0.41
N GLU A 104 -1.12 -15.23 -0.50
CA GLU A 104 -2.24 -15.59 0.38
C GLU A 104 -2.59 -17.08 0.27
N ARG A 105 -2.60 -17.63 -0.96
CA ARG A 105 -2.87 -19.07 -1.16
C ARG A 105 -1.83 -19.94 -0.48
N LEU A 106 -0.54 -19.59 -0.59
CA LEU A 106 0.54 -20.30 0.07
C LEU A 106 0.44 -20.26 1.61
N VAL A 107 0.01 -19.12 2.17
CA VAL A 107 -0.29 -19.01 3.60
C VAL A 107 -1.42 -19.95 4.02
N LEU A 108 -2.51 -19.99 3.24
CA LEU A 108 -3.67 -20.82 3.54
C LEU A 108 -3.39 -22.33 3.49
N ILE A 109 -2.46 -22.79 2.66
CA ILE A 109 -2.04 -24.21 2.62
C ILE A 109 -1.00 -24.55 3.72
N GLY A 110 -0.62 -23.59 4.55
CA GLY A 110 0.20 -23.82 5.74
C GLY A 110 1.65 -23.32 5.67
N ILE A 111 2.05 -22.62 4.60
CA ILE A 111 3.37 -21.97 4.56
C ILE A 111 3.33 -20.76 5.51
N ARG A 112 4.13 -20.80 6.57
CA ARG A 112 4.20 -19.71 7.55
C ARG A 112 5.13 -18.60 7.03
N PRO A 113 4.64 -17.37 6.80
CA PRO A 113 5.51 -16.26 6.43
C PRO A 113 6.47 -15.90 7.56
N ILE A 114 7.67 -15.47 7.19
CA ILE A 114 8.56 -14.79 8.12
C ILE A 114 8.04 -13.35 8.26
N ARG A 115 7.62 -12.96 9.48
CA ARG A 115 7.09 -11.63 9.77
C ARG A 115 8.22 -10.72 10.27
N LEU A 116 8.43 -9.60 9.59
CA LEU A 116 9.23 -8.48 10.14
C LEU A 116 8.36 -7.71 11.15
N GLN A 117 8.85 -7.58 12.39
CA GLN A 117 8.02 -7.10 13.50
C GLN A 117 8.33 -5.66 13.95
N VAL A 118 9.44 -5.06 13.50
CA VAL A 118 9.86 -3.73 13.94
C VAL A 118 9.62 -2.72 12.82
N GLN A 119 8.81 -1.69 13.09
CA GLN A 119 8.56 -0.59 12.15
C GLN A 119 9.49 0.58 12.44
N TYR A 120 10.01 1.20 11.37
CA TYR A 120 10.92 2.35 11.45
C TYR A 120 10.37 3.61 10.75
N ARG A 121 9.10 3.59 10.31
CA ARG A 121 8.51 4.68 9.50
C ARG A 121 7.87 5.74 10.37
N MET A 122 6.87 5.37 11.15
CA MET A 122 5.84 6.29 11.67
C MET A 122 6.07 6.61 13.14
N HIS A 123 5.72 7.84 13.56
CA HIS A 123 5.63 8.19 14.98
C HIS A 123 4.82 7.09 15.75
N PRO A 124 5.25 6.66 16.96
CA PRO A 124 4.60 5.57 17.70
C PRO A 124 3.08 5.68 17.86
N CYS A 125 2.54 6.90 18.01
CA CYS A 125 1.09 7.09 18.10
C CYS A 125 0.33 6.75 16.79
N LEU A 126 0.99 6.89 15.63
CA LEU A 126 0.40 6.60 14.32
C LEU A 126 0.33 5.10 14.06
N SER A 127 1.31 4.34 14.57
CA SER A 127 1.40 2.89 14.38
C SER A 127 0.47 2.10 15.31
N GLU A 128 0.03 2.71 16.41
CA GLU A 128 -0.76 2.07 17.46
C GLU A 128 -2.07 1.46 16.95
N PHE A 129 -2.92 2.27 16.29
CA PHE A 129 -4.19 1.75 15.77
C PHE A 129 -3.98 0.69 14.68
N PRO A 130 -3.14 0.90 13.64
CA PRO A 130 -2.89 -0.14 12.65
C PRO A 130 -2.32 -1.43 13.26
N SER A 131 -1.36 -1.33 14.19
CA SER A 131 -0.77 -2.48 14.89
C SER A 131 -1.85 -3.30 15.59
N ASN A 132 -2.66 -2.65 16.42
CA ASN A 132 -3.71 -3.31 17.20
C ASN A 132 -4.82 -3.89 16.31
N MET A 133 -5.21 -3.18 15.25
CA MET A 133 -6.37 -3.54 14.44
C MET A 133 -6.07 -4.54 13.33
N PHE A 134 -4.89 -4.49 12.72
CA PHE A 134 -4.54 -5.33 11.56
C PHE A 134 -3.42 -6.34 11.84
N TYR A 135 -2.63 -6.13 12.90
CA TYR A 135 -1.45 -6.94 13.20
C TYR A 135 -1.42 -7.47 14.64
N GLU A 136 -2.57 -7.54 15.31
CA GLU A 136 -2.73 -8.14 16.65
C GLU A 136 -1.86 -7.50 17.74
N GLY A 137 -1.47 -6.24 17.56
CA GLY A 137 -0.55 -5.54 18.47
C GLY A 137 0.90 -6.02 18.39
N SER A 138 1.25 -6.84 17.38
CA SER A 138 2.59 -7.44 17.25
C SER A 138 3.64 -6.51 16.63
N LEU A 139 3.26 -5.36 16.08
CA LEU A 139 4.18 -4.40 15.48
C LEU A 139 4.87 -3.58 16.58
N GLN A 140 6.19 -3.67 16.65
CA GLN A 140 7.05 -2.93 17.57
C GLN A 140 7.59 -1.67 16.91
N ASN A 141 7.89 -0.64 17.70
CA ASN A 141 8.47 0.61 17.21
C ASN A 141 10.00 0.57 17.34
N GLY A 142 10.72 0.66 16.22
CA GLY A 142 12.19 0.80 16.18
C GLY A 142 12.66 2.25 16.19
N ILE A 143 11.72 3.18 16.37
CA ILE A 143 11.91 4.64 16.42
C ILE A 143 11.09 5.19 17.58
N THR A 144 11.59 6.26 18.19
CA THR A 144 10.94 6.93 19.32
C THR A 144 10.02 8.05 18.86
N GLU A 145 9.24 8.60 19.80
CA GLU A 145 8.45 9.81 19.56
C GLU A 145 9.34 10.99 19.16
N VAL A 146 10.47 11.15 19.85
CA VAL A 146 11.46 12.22 19.61
C VAL A 146 12.02 12.17 18.19
N ASP A 147 12.28 10.97 17.65
CA ASP A 147 12.79 10.77 16.27
C ASP A 147 11.77 11.16 15.19
N ARG A 148 10.51 11.40 15.57
CA ARG A 148 9.41 11.73 14.67
C ARG A 148 8.68 13.01 15.05
N MET A 149 9.30 13.87 15.85
CA MET A 149 8.88 15.26 16.02
C MET A 149 9.45 16.11 14.90
N LEU A 150 8.63 16.99 14.30
CA LEU A 150 9.01 17.81 13.15
C LEU A 150 10.27 18.66 13.43
N LEU A 151 10.33 19.27 14.61
CA LEU A 151 11.45 20.12 15.04
C LEU A 151 12.78 19.37 15.19
N ASN A 152 12.74 18.04 15.33
CA ASN A 152 13.93 17.21 15.46
C ASN A 152 14.41 16.65 14.10
N VAL A 153 13.69 16.90 13.01
CA VAL A 153 14.08 16.46 11.68
C VAL A 153 15.23 17.33 11.18
N PRO A 154 16.43 16.78 10.90
CA PRO A 154 17.61 17.59 10.55
C PRO A 154 17.44 18.45 9.29
N SER A 155 16.58 18.03 8.37
CA SER A 155 16.29 18.78 7.14
C SER A 155 15.25 19.90 7.32
N PHE A 156 14.53 19.94 8.45
CA PHE A 156 13.52 20.96 8.73
C PHE A 156 14.19 22.23 9.28
N LYS A 157 13.97 23.36 8.60
CA LYS A 157 14.54 24.67 8.98
C LYS A 157 13.53 25.61 9.64
N GLY A 158 12.28 25.17 9.78
CA GLY A 158 11.25 25.93 10.47
C GLY A 158 11.54 26.02 11.97
N LYS A 159 10.86 26.97 12.64
CA LYS A 159 11.05 27.24 14.08
C LYS A 159 9.87 26.79 14.94
N GLU A 160 8.76 26.45 14.31
CA GLU A 160 7.50 26.13 14.96
C GLU A 160 7.02 24.77 14.46
N ASP A 161 6.37 24.03 15.36
CA ASP A 161 5.68 22.78 15.03
C ASP A 161 4.24 23.07 14.59
N PHE A 162 3.60 22.08 14.00
CA PHE A 162 2.22 22.17 13.57
C PHE A 162 1.34 22.29 14.83
N PRO A 163 0.28 23.10 14.82
CA PRO A 163 -0.61 23.26 15.97
C PRO A 163 -1.50 22.03 16.15
N TRP A 164 -0.89 20.91 16.56
CA TRP A 164 -1.57 19.68 16.89
C TRP A 164 -2.54 19.93 18.05
N PRO A 165 -3.78 19.39 18.01
CA PRO A 165 -4.71 19.50 19.14
C PRO A 165 -4.10 19.00 20.45
N VAL A 166 -3.25 17.98 20.36
CA VAL A 166 -2.47 17.44 21.47
C VAL A 166 -0.99 17.45 21.05
N PRO A 167 -0.10 18.22 21.72
CA PRO A 167 1.26 18.49 21.25
C PRO A 167 2.13 17.25 20.92
N ASN A 168 1.94 16.13 21.61
CA ASN A 168 2.74 14.90 21.43
C ASN A 168 2.02 13.81 20.61
N LYS A 169 0.90 14.16 19.98
CA LYS A 169 0.13 13.26 19.13
C LYS A 169 -0.01 13.93 17.78
N PRO A 170 0.93 13.70 16.84
CA PRO A 170 0.89 14.31 15.52
C PRO A 170 -0.18 13.68 14.61
N MET A 171 -1.41 13.63 15.10
CA MET A 171 -2.57 13.18 14.36
C MET A 171 -3.83 13.87 14.85
N PHE A 172 -4.78 14.08 13.94
CA PHE A 172 -6.15 14.39 14.32
C PHE A 172 -7.15 14.01 13.24
N PHE A 173 -8.39 13.78 13.68
CA PHE A 173 -9.55 13.66 12.81
C PHE A 173 -10.30 14.98 12.82
N TYR A 174 -10.38 15.63 11.67
CA TYR A 174 -11.12 16.86 11.44
C TYR A 174 -12.56 16.54 11.03
N SER A 175 -13.48 16.73 11.97
CA SER A 175 -14.92 16.57 11.77
C SER A 175 -15.47 17.64 10.83
N ILE A 176 -15.89 17.22 9.64
CA ILE A 176 -16.41 18.08 8.58
C ILE A 176 -17.78 17.57 8.16
N SER A 177 -18.81 18.42 8.30
CA SER A 177 -20.20 18.10 7.93
C SER A 177 -20.60 18.62 6.53
N GLY A 178 -19.62 18.92 5.67
CA GLY A 178 -19.87 19.39 4.30
C GLY A 178 -20.55 18.31 3.45
N MET A 179 -21.43 18.72 2.53
CA MET A 179 -22.17 17.79 1.66
C MET A 179 -21.28 17.21 0.56
N GLU A 180 -21.56 15.94 0.19
CA GLU A 180 -20.94 15.31 -0.98
C GLU A 180 -21.68 15.71 -2.26
N GLU A 181 -20.93 15.85 -3.36
CA GLU A 181 -21.44 16.14 -4.69
C GLU A 181 -20.98 15.06 -5.68
N ILE A 182 -21.80 14.78 -6.70
CA ILE A 182 -21.37 13.96 -7.83
C ILE A 182 -20.47 14.82 -8.71
N SER A 183 -19.28 14.31 -9.02
CA SER A 183 -18.32 14.99 -9.88
C SER A 183 -18.80 15.06 -11.35
N ALA A 184 -18.15 15.90 -12.15
CA ALA A 184 -18.48 16.07 -13.57
C ALA A 184 -18.40 14.78 -14.41
N SER A 185 -17.69 13.73 -13.94
CA SER A 185 -17.67 12.43 -14.63
C SER A 185 -18.94 11.60 -14.44
N GLY A 186 -19.85 12.01 -13.53
CA GLY A 186 -21.07 11.29 -13.19
C GLY A 186 -20.88 10.02 -12.36
N THR A 187 -19.64 9.56 -12.19
CA THR A 187 -19.29 8.24 -11.59
C THR A 187 -18.42 8.34 -10.34
N SER A 188 -17.99 9.54 -9.96
CA SER A 188 -17.15 9.80 -8.79
C SER A 188 -17.75 10.92 -7.93
N TYR A 189 -17.23 11.08 -6.71
CA TYR A 189 -17.71 12.05 -5.72
C TYR A 189 -16.64 13.09 -5.39
N LEU A 190 -17.07 14.26 -4.93
CA LEU A 190 -16.22 15.30 -4.37
C LEU A 190 -16.90 15.96 -3.16
N ASN A 191 -16.11 16.59 -2.30
CA ASN A 191 -16.57 17.36 -1.15
C ASN A 191 -15.77 18.67 -1.09
N ARG A 192 -16.43 19.78 -1.45
CA ARG A 192 -15.78 21.09 -1.54
C ARG A 192 -15.31 21.62 -0.20
N THR A 193 -16.05 21.29 0.86
CA THR A 193 -15.72 21.74 2.21
C THR A 193 -14.44 21.05 2.69
N GLU A 194 -14.34 19.73 2.51
CA GLU A 194 -13.10 19.00 2.79
C GLU A 194 -11.92 19.53 1.98
N ALA A 195 -12.11 19.78 0.67
CA ALA A 195 -11.04 20.30 -0.18
C ALA A 195 -10.53 21.67 0.27
N SER A 196 -11.42 22.56 0.75
CA SER A 196 -11.02 23.85 1.33
C SER A 196 -10.18 23.69 2.59
N TYR A 197 -10.51 22.73 3.47
CA TYR A 197 -9.70 22.45 4.65
C TYR A 197 -8.37 21.78 4.32
N VAL A 198 -8.34 20.87 3.34
CA VAL A 198 -7.10 20.30 2.81
C VAL A 198 -6.14 21.42 2.37
N GLU A 199 -6.62 22.37 1.55
CA GLU A 199 -5.81 23.51 1.11
C GLU A 199 -5.29 24.34 2.30
N LYS A 200 -6.15 24.67 3.27
CA LYS A 200 -5.74 25.46 4.46
C LYS A 200 -4.63 24.79 5.26
N ILE A 201 -4.75 23.47 5.48
CA ILE A 201 -3.74 22.69 6.22
C ILE A 201 -2.44 22.62 5.43
N VAL A 202 -2.51 22.32 4.12
CA VAL A 202 -1.36 22.29 3.23
C VAL A 202 -0.63 23.63 3.23
N THR A 203 -1.38 24.73 3.08
CA THR A 203 -0.83 26.09 3.11
C THR A 203 -0.16 26.39 4.45
N HIS A 204 -0.71 25.93 5.56
CA HIS A 204 -0.09 26.09 6.87
C HIS A 204 1.23 25.32 6.97
N LEU A 205 1.27 24.05 6.58
CA LEU A 205 2.48 23.23 6.55
C LEU A 205 3.59 23.87 5.69
N LEU A 206 3.23 24.35 4.48
CA LEU A 206 4.17 25.04 3.59
C LEU A 206 4.73 26.32 4.22
N ARG A 207 3.90 27.12 4.90
CA ARG A 207 4.34 28.35 5.60
C ARG A 207 5.30 28.07 6.75
N MET A 208 5.17 26.92 7.41
CA MET A 208 6.10 26.50 8.46
C MET A 208 7.45 26.03 7.91
N GLY A 209 7.56 25.82 6.59
CA GLY A 209 8.78 25.36 5.94
C GLY A 209 8.81 23.87 5.62
N VAL A 210 7.68 23.15 5.71
CA VAL A 210 7.55 21.80 5.15
C VAL A 210 7.55 21.91 3.63
N THR A 211 8.31 21.06 2.92
CA THR A 211 8.37 21.11 1.46
C THR A 211 7.18 20.39 0.82
N SER A 212 6.82 20.78 -0.40
CA SER A 212 5.74 20.11 -1.16
C SER A 212 5.95 18.60 -1.32
N SER A 213 7.21 18.16 -1.47
CA SER A 213 7.56 16.75 -1.61
C SER A 213 7.34 15.93 -0.34
N GLN A 214 7.32 16.57 0.84
CA GLN A 214 7.08 15.96 2.14
C GLN A 214 5.58 15.79 2.46
N ILE A 215 4.69 16.37 1.66
CA ILE A 215 3.24 16.35 1.86
C ILE A 215 2.60 15.42 0.83
N GLY A 216 1.66 14.58 1.26
CA GLY A 216 0.80 13.80 0.39
C GLY A 216 -0.66 13.96 0.76
N VAL A 217 -1.54 13.98 -0.24
CA VAL A 217 -2.99 13.97 -0.05
C VAL A 217 -3.57 12.71 -0.66
N ILE A 218 -4.24 11.93 0.17
CA ILE A 218 -4.89 10.68 -0.22
C ILE A 218 -6.40 10.89 -0.24
N THR A 219 -7.06 10.46 -1.32
CA THR A 219 -8.52 10.44 -1.38
C THR A 219 -9.02 9.28 -2.22
N PRO A 220 -10.09 8.58 -1.81
CA PRO A 220 -10.57 7.39 -2.51
C PRO A 220 -11.33 7.69 -3.81
N TYR A 221 -11.65 8.96 -4.10
CA TYR A 221 -12.46 9.35 -5.25
C TYR A 221 -11.65 10.20 -6.23
N ASP A 222 -11.61 9.78 -7.49
CA ASP A 222 -10.97 10.53 -8.58
C ASP A 222 -11.55 11.94 -8.76
N GLY A 223 -12.85 12.11 -8.50
CA GLY A 223 -13.50 13.43 -8.49
C GLY A 223 -12.86 14.37 -7.47
N GLN A 224 -12.71 13.92 -6.22
CA GLN A 224 -12.04 14.68 -5.18
C GLN A 224 -10.56 14.90 -5.47
N LYS A 225 -9.85 13.89 -6.00
CA LYS A 225 -8.43 14.01 -6.38
C LYS A 225 -8.21 15.20 -7.32
N LYS A 226 -8.96 15.22 -8.43
CA LYS A 226 -8.90 16.32 -9.41
C LYS A 226 -9.29 17.65 -8.79
N TYR A 227 -10.38 17.67 -8.03
CA TYR A 227 -10.91 18.88 -7.42
C TYR A 227 -9.93 19.51 -6.42
N VAL A 228 -9.32 18.70 -5.53
CA VAL A 228 -8.33 19.18 -4.56
C VAL A 228 -7.10 19.77 -5.26
N SER A 229 -6.53 19.09 -6.25
CA SER A 229 -5.39 19.61 -7.01
C SER A 229 -5.72 20.94 -7.70
N GLU A 230 -6.88 21.03 -8.36
CA GLU A 230 -7.31 22.25 -9.04
C GLU A 230 -7.65 23.39 -8.07
N TYR A 231 -8.27 23.06 -6.93
CA TYR A 231 -8.63 24.02 -5.90
C TYR A 231 -7.40 24.63 -5.23
N MET A 232 -6.41 23.81 -4.84
CA MET A 232 -5.15 24.29 -4.27
C MET A 232 -4.40 25.19 -5.27
N ARG A 233 -4.35 24.79 -6.55
CA ARG A 233 -3.70 25.56 -7.61
C ARG A 233 -4.33 26.95 -7.82
N ARG A 234 -5.66 27.06 -7.75
CA ARG A 234 -6.39 28.31 -8.04
C ARG A 234 -6.62 29.20 -6.84
N SER A 235 -6.87 28.59 -5.69
CA SER A 235 -7.35 29.29 -4.48
C SER A 235 -6.27 29.39 -3.40
N GLY A 236 -5.17 28.63 -3.56
CA GLY A 236 -4.06 28.65 -2.63
C GLY A 236 -3.40 30.02 -2.56
N SER A 237 -3.04 30.44 -1.35
CA SER A 237 -2.43 31.75 -1.10
C SER A 237 -0.93 31.84 -1.47
N LEU A 238 -0.29 30.70 -1.75
CA LEU A 238 1.13 30.61 -2.10
C LEU A 238 1.31 30.42 -3.62
N ALA A 239 2.56 30.36 -4.09
CA ALA A 239 2.85 30.13 -5.51
C ALA A 239 2.26 28.80 -6.00
N SER A 240 1.56 28.83 -7.15
CA SER A 240 0.90 27.66 -7.78
C SER A 240 1.81 26.43 -7.90
N ALA A 241 3.07 26.65 -8.27
CA ALA A 241 4.08 25.59 -8.43
C ALA A 241 4.32 24.78 -7.13
N LEU A 242 4.15 25.39 -5.95
CA LEU A 242 4.28 24.68 -4.68
C LEU A 242 3.14 23.67 -4.49
N TYR A 243 1.92 24.02 -4.88
CA TYR A 243 0.77 23.12 -4.79
C TYR A 243 0.79 22.04 -5.88
N GLU A 244 1.25 22.37 -7.08
CA GLU A 244 1.39 21.43 -8.20
C GLU A 244 2.40 20.31 -7.91
N ALA A 245 3.43 20.60 -7.12
CA ALA A 245 4.42 19.61 -6.68
C ALA A 245 3.91 18.66 -5.59
N ILE A 246 2.72 18.90 -5.02
CA ILE A 246 2.13 18.03 -3.99
C ILE A 246 1.45 16.85 -4.64
N GLU A 247 1.77 15.66 -4.14
CA GLU A 247 1.20 14.42 -4.63
C GLU A 247 -0.23 14.22 -4.10
N VAL A 248 -1.22 14.29 -5.00
CA VAL A 248 -2.63 14.00 -4.69
C VAL A 248 -3.04 12.75 -5.45
N ALA A 249 -3.32 11.65 -4.75
CA ALA A 249 -3.62 10.37 -5.38
C ALA A 249 -4.59 9.49 -4.58
N SER A 250 -4.98 8.36 -5.19
CA SER A 250 -5.77 7.34 -4.50
C SER A 250 -4.91 6.53 -3.53
N VAL A 251 -5.56 5.81 -2.60
CA VAL A 251 -4.88 4.91 -1.66
C VAL A 251 -4.01 3.88 -2.42
N ASP A 252 -4.54 3.32 -3.50
CA ASP A 252 -3.87 2.31 -4.34
C ASP A 252 -2.58 2.87 -4.96
N ALA A 253 -2.62 4.11 -5.45
CA ALA A 253 -1.44 4.74 -6.04
C ALA A 253 -0.37 5.08 -5.00
N PHE A 254 -0.74 5.23 -3.72
CA PHE A 254 0.17 5.53 -2.60
C PHE A 254 0.80 4.29 -1.96
N GLN A 255 0.42 3.07 -2.35
CA GLN A 255 1.04 1.87 -1.80
C GLN A 255 2.54 1.81 -2.14
N GLY A 256 3.35 1.30 -1.21
CA GLY A 256 4.82 1.33 -1.29
C GLY A 256 5.47 2.70 -1.07
N ARG A 257 4.71 3.80 -1.07
CA ARG A 257 5.22 5.16 -0.84
C ARG A 257 5.04 5.60 0.60
N GLU A 258 5.74 6.67 0.97
CA GLU A 258 5.61 7.35 2.26
C GLU A 258 5.83 8.85 2.11
N LYS A 259 5.28 9.63 3.05
CA LYS A 259 5.46 11.09 3.16
C LYS A 259 5.61 11.47 4.62
N ASP A 260 6.16 12.64 4.89
CA ASP A 260 6.24 13.14 6.27
C ASP A 260 4.86 13.49 6.80
N PHE A 261 4.04 14.15 5.97
CA PHE A 261 2.66 14.49 6.29
C PHE A 261 1.70 13.88 5.28
N ILE A 262 0.66 13.20 5.80
CA ILE A 262 -0.43 12.68 4.98
C ILE A 262 -1.74 13.29 5.43
N LEU A 263 -2.48 13.83 4.46
CA LEU A 263 -3.87 14.23 4.64
C LEU A 263 -4.75 13.20 3.93
N VAL A 264 -5.82 12.74 4.58
CA VAL A 264 -6.79 11.82 3.97
C VAL A 264 -8.16 12.50 3.90
N SER A 265 -8.65 12.79 2.70
CA SER A 265 -10.01 13.30 2.48
C SER A 265 -10.96 12.12 2.22
N CYS A 266 -11.91 11.92 3.13
CA CYS A 266 -12.87 10.82 3.10
C CYS A 266 -14.02 11.06 2.13
N VAL A 267 -14.39 12.32 1.87
CA VAL A 267 -15.42 12.78 0.93
C VAL A 267 -16.85 12.47 1.35
N ARG A 268 -17.12 11.22 1.75
CA ARG A 268 -18.47 10.70 1.95
C ARG A 268 -19.16 11.33 3.14
N SER A 269 -20.32 11.90 2.86
CA SER A 269 -21.16 12.66 3.79
C SER A 269 -22.65 12.33 3.64
N SER A 270 -23.01 11.33 2.81
CA SER A 270 -24.39 10.83 2.68
C SER A 270 -24.69 9.67 3.62
N GLU A 271 -25.81 9.78 4.33
CA GLU A 271 -26.27 8.77 5.29
C GLU A 271 -26.87 7.51 4.65
N SER A 272 -27.36 7.60 3.42
CA SER A 272 -28.14 6.56 2.74
C SER A 272 -27.31 5.73 1.75
N GLN A 273 -26.24 6.30 1.18
CA GLN A 273 -25.50 5.69 0.07
C GLN A 273 -24.28 4.86 0.52
N GLY A 274 -24.08 4.68 1.83
CA GLY A 274 -22.92 3.99 2.41
C GLY A 274 -21.58 4.67 2.10
N ILE A 275 -20.48 4.15 2.65
CA ILE A 275 -19.15 4.78 2.49
C ILE A 275 -18.35 4.25 1.28
N GLY A 276 -18.94 3.31 0.53
CA GLY A 276 -18.34 2.73 -0.67
C GLY A 276 -16.93 2.18 -0.42
N PHE A 277 -15.97 2.72 -1.15
CA PHE A 277 -14.56 2.31 -1.17
C PHE A 277 -13.85 2.41 0.18
N LEU A 278 -14.30 3.31 1.07
CA LEU A 278 -13.77 3.43 2.42
C LEU A 278 -14.10 2.22 3.31
N SER A 279 -14.99 1.32 2.87
CA SER A 279 -15.37 0.14 3.66
C SER A 279 -14.38 -1.02 3.60
N ASP A 280 -13.33 -0.93 2.78
CA ASP A 280 -12.28 -1.94 2.68
C ASP A 280 -11.23 -1.73 3.80
N PRO A 281 -11.08 -2.68 4.74
CA PRO A 281 -10.12 -2.56 5.83
C PRO A 281 -8.67 -2.42 5.36
N ARG A 282 -8.30 -3.06 4.24
CA ARG A 282 -6.93 -3.06 3.71
C ARG A 282 -6.57 -1.68 3.17
N ARG A 283 -7.52 -1.00 2.52
CA ARG A 283 -7.35 0.39 2.06
C ARG A 283 -7.18 1.35 3.21
N LEU A 284 -7.96 1.17 4.28
CA LEU A 284 -7.78 1.99 5.49
C LEU A 284 -6.39 1.77 6.10
N ASN A 285 -5.96 0.52 6.24
CA ASN A 285 -4.63 0.19 6.76
C ASN A 285 -3.52 0.88 5.94
N VAL A 286 -3.58 0.81 4.61
CA VAL A 286 -2.62 1.51 3.75
C VAL A 286 -2.65 3.01 3.98
N ALA A 287 -3.84 3.64 3.96
CA ALA A 287 -3.99 5.09 4.13
C ALA A 287 -3.43 5.59 5.48
N LEU A 288 -3.65 4.85 6.57
CA LEU A 288 -3.15 5.22 7.90
C LEU A 288 -1.63 5.04 8.04
N THR A 289 -1.01 4.21 7.21
CA THR A 289 0.41 3.82 7.36
C THR A 289 1.38 4.49 6.38
N ARG A 290 0.95 5.58 5.73
CA ARG A 290 1.78 6.34 4.77
C ARG A 290 2.57 7.49 5.40
N ALA A 291 2.14 8.00 6.57
CA ALA A 291 2.74 9.17 7.22
C ALA A 291 3.95 8.79 8.09
N ARG A 292 5.05 9.55 8.03
CA ARG A 292 6.18 9.42 8.95
C ARG A 292 5.99 10.27 10.21
N LEU A 293 5.67 11.56 10.02
CA LEU A 293 5.60 12.56 11.08
C LEU A 293 4.16 12.84 11.49
N GLY A 294 3.25 13.09 10.54
CA GLY A 294 1.91 13.57 10.85
C GLY A 294 0.79 13.03 9.96
N LEU A 295 -0.36 12.70 10.56
CA LEU A 295 -1.55 12.18 9.88
C LEU A 295 -2.81 13.00 10.18
N ILE A 296 -3.46 13.53 9.15
CA ILE A 296 -4.68 14.32 9.30
C ILE A 296 -5.81 13.69 8.49
N LEU A 297 -6.86 13.24 9.17
CA LEU A 297 -8.05 12.68 8.52
C LEU A 297 -9.12 13.76 8.43
N LEU A 298 -9.75 13.91 7.26
CA LEU A 298 -10.84 14.85 7.02
C LEU A 298 -12.06 14.05 6.60
N GLY A 299 -13.20 14.24 7.27
CA GLY A 299 -14.42 13.55 6.88
C GLY A 299 -15.60 13.82 7.81
N ASN A 300 -16.75 13.23 7.48
CA ASN A 300 -17.96 13.30 8.30
C ASN A 300 -18.05 12.12 9.27
N PRO A 301 -17.83 12.31 10.59
CA PRO A 301 -17.85 11.21 11.54
C PRO A 301 -19.21 10.51 11.63
N ARG A 302 -20.34 11.22 11.39
CA ARG A 302 -21.70 10.65 11.47
C ARG A 302 -21.93 9.56 10.43
N VAL A 303 -21.33 9.74 9.26
CA VAL A 303 -21.46 8.83 8.11
C VAL A 303 -20.46 7.69 8.23
N LEU A 304 -19.21 8.02 8.59
CA LEU A 304 -18.13 7.04 8.75
C LEU A 304 -18.40 6.06 9.91
N SER A 305 -18.93 6.53 11.04
CA SER A 305 -19.21 5.67 12.21
C SER A 305 -20.25 4.58 11.96
N LYS A 306 -20.97 4.60 10.83
CA LYS A 306 -21.86 3.49 10.42
C LYS A 306 -21.06 2.24 10.04
N ASN A 307 -19.79 2.40 9.66
CA ASN A 307 -18.88 1.28 9.44
C ASN A 307 -18.16 0.91 10.76
N PRO A 308 -18.11 -0.37 11.15
CA PRO A 308 -17.51 -0.78 12.43
C PRO A 308 -16.05 -0.39 12.61
N LEU A 309 -15.24 -0.49 11.54
CA LEU A 309 -13.81 -0.19 11.60
C LEU A 309 -13.56 1.32 11.68
N TRP A 310 -14.33 2.12 10.94
CA TRP A 310 -14.29 3.57 11.08
C TRP A 310 -14.82 4.05 12.44
N ALA A 311 -15.84 3.40 12.99
CA ALA A 311 -16.29 3.68 14.36
C ALA A 311 -15.17 3.41 15.38
N ALA A 312 -14.44 2.30 15.24
CA ALA A 312 -13.28 2.00 16.06
C ALA A 312 -12.19 3.07 15.93
N LEU A 313 -11.89 3.51 14.70
CA LEU A 313 -10.92 4.57 14.44
C LEU A 313 -11.35 5.91 15.07
N LEU A 314 -12.60 6.32 14.87
CA LEU A 314 -13.13 7.57 15.45
C LEU A 314 -13.10 7.55 16.99
N LEU A 315 -13.38 6.39 17.60
CA LEU A 315 -13.25 6.22 19.04
C LEU A 315 -11.79 6.35 19.49
N HIS A 316 -10.84 5.79 18.75
CA HIS A 316 -9.41 5.94 19.03
C HIS A 316 -8.95 7.41 18.96
N PHE A 317 -9.37 8.18 17.93
CA PHE A 317 -9.09 9.62 17.87
C PHE A 317 -9.75 10.38 19.03
N LYS A 318 -10.99 10.03 19.39
CA LYS A 318 -11.71 10.64 20.51
C LYS A 318 -11.05 10.34 21.85
N GLU A 319 -10.51 9.14 22.05
CA GLU A 319 -9.81 8.73 23.27
C GLU A 319 -8.56 9.57 23.53
N TYR A 320 -7.86 9.95 22.46
CA TYR A 320 -6.70 10.82 22.53
C TYR A 320 -7.03 12.32 22.46
N ASP A 321 -8.30 12.71 22.56
CA ASP A 321 -8.76 14.11 22.38
C ASP A 321 -8.33 14.74 21.04
N THR A 322 -8.07 13.89 20.03
CA THR A 322 -7.63 14.28 18.68
C THR A 322 -8.76 14.21 17.64
N LEU A 323 -10.00 14.00 18.07
CA LEU A 323 -11.19 14.24 17.24
C LEU A 323 -11.66 15.68 17.45
N VAL A 324 -11.52 16.52 16.42
CA VAL A 324 -11.69 17.97 16.53
C VAL A 324 -12.60 18.58 15.46
N GLU A 325 -13.09 19.78 15.73
CA GLU A 325 -13.90 20.62 14.85
C GLU A 325 -13.56 22.11 15.05
N GLY A 326 -14.26 23.00 14.36
CA GLY A 326 -13.97 24.44 14.38
C GLY A 326 -12.89 24.86 13.38
N PRO A 327 -12.44 26.12 13.37
CA PRO A 327 -11.43 26.60 12.44
C PRO A 327 -10.01 26.14 12.84
N LEU A 328 -9.10 25.98 11.87
CA LEU A 328 -7.75 25.45 12.09
C LEU A 328 -6.92 26.21 13.15
N ASN A 329 -7.13 27.52 13.27
CA ASN A 329 -6.45 28.36 14.26
C ASN A 329 -7.05 28.28 15.67
N ASN A 330 -8.18 27.59 15.86
CA ASN A 330 -8.86 27.42 17.14
C ASN A 330 -9.64 26.10 17.13
N LEU A 331 -8.93 24.99 16.95
CA LEU A 331 -9.51 23.65 16.96
C LEU A 331 -10.09 23.34 18.35
N GLN A 332 -11.28 22.75 18.37
CA GLN A 332 -11.98 22.35 19.58
C GLN A 332 -12.29 20.86 19.51
N THR A 333 -12.19 20.15 20.64
CA THR A 333 -12.55 18.73 20.70
C THR A 333 -14.04 18.55 20.36
N SER A 334 -14.33 17.60 19.47
CA SER A 334 -15.72 17.31 19.10
C SER A 334 -16.38 16.42 20.15
N TYR A 335 -17.52 16.87 20.68
CA TYR A 335 -18.30 16.13 21.69
C TYR A 335 -19.22 15.07 21.08
N MET A 336 -19.12 14.80 19.77
CA MET A 336 -19.97 13.83 19.08
C MET A 336 -19.94 12.45 19.73
N THR A 337 -21.12 11.88 19.97
CA THR A 337 -21.29 10.51 20.48
C THR A 337 -21.54 9.55 19.33
N PHE A 338 -20.80 8.44 19.31
CA PHE A 338 -20.97 7.41 18.29
C PHE A 338 -21.81 6.26 18.86
N ALA A 339 -22.82 5.84 18.11
CA ALA A 339 -23.54 4.61 18.44
C ALA A 339 -22.63 3.41 18.23
N ARG A 340 -22.71 2.40 19.11
CA ARG A 340 -21.99 1.13 18.90
C ARG A 340 -22.45 0.49 17.58
N PRO A 341 -21.53 -0.08 16.79
CA PRO A 341 -21.90 -0.76 15.55
C PRO A 341 -22.93 -1.86 15.83
N ARG A 342 -24.09 -1.82 15.14
CA ARG A 342 -25.18 -2.78 15.37
C ARG A 342 -24.90 -4.19 14.81
N ARG A 343 -23.90 -4.35 13.96
CA ARG A 343 -23.54 -5.63 13.30
C ARG A 343 -22.25 -6.18 13.87
N ASN A 344 -22.24 -7.48 14.19
CA ASN A 344 -21.03 -8.21 14.55
C ASN A 344 -20.12 -8.34 13.30
N PRO A 345 -18.92 -7.73 13.28
CA PRO A 345 -18.02 -7.81 12.13
C PRO A 345 -17.42 -9.19 11.90
N ALA A 346 -17.46 -10.09 12.90
CA ALA A 346 -16.87 -11.43 12.83
C ALA A 346 -17.42 -12.33 11.72
N GLY A 347 -18.64 -12.08 11.24
CA GLY A 347 -19.23 -12.82 10.12
C GLY A 347 -18.90 -12.26 8.73
N ASP A 348 -18.25 -11.10 8.61
CA ASP A 348 -17.98 -10.45 7.33
C ASP A 348 -16.51 -10.68 6.92
N SER A 349 -16.31 -11.41 5.83
CA SER A 349 -14.99 -11.84 5.35
C SER A 349 -14.04 -10.68 5.07
N ARG A 350 -14.54 -9.47 4.81
CA ARG A 350 -13.69 -8.27 4.66
C ARG A 350 -12.88 -7.97 5.91
N TYR A 351 -13.41 -8.31 7.09
CA TYR A 351 -12.76 -8.07 8.38
C TYR A 351 -11.97 -9.26 8.88
N ALA A 352 -11.90 -10.38 8.16
CA ALA A 352 -11.30 -11.64 8.62
C ALA A 352 -9.90 -11.47 9.23
N PHE A 353 -9.12 -10.52 8.70
CA PHE A 353 -7.75 -10.26 9.14
C PHE A 353 -7.65 -9.19 10.26
N THR A 354 -8.76 -8.55 10.62
CA THR A 354 -8.80 -7.50 11.63
C THR A 354 -9.11 -8.05 13.03
N ALA A 355 -8.72 -7.30 14.07
CA ALA A 355 -9.07 -7.61 15.46
C ALA A 355 -10.60 -7.67 15.71
N LEU A 356 -11.40 -6.96 14.90
CA LEU A 356 -12.86 -6.99 14.97
C LEU A 356 -13.41 -8.40 14.69
N ALA A 357 -12.83 -9.13 13.73
CA ALA A 357 -13.36 -10.43 13.38
C ALA A 357 -13.04 -11.52 14.41
N ARG A 358 -12.02 -11.30 15.24
CA ARG A 358 -11.58 -12.24 16.26
C ARG A 358 -12.23 -12.00 17.62
N GLY A 359 -13.15 -11.05 17.72
CA GLY A 359 -13.79 -10.67 18.98
C GLY A 359 -12.85 -10.06 20.02
N ALA A 360 -11.59 -9.79 19.66
CA ALA A 360 -10.58 -9.19 20.54
C ALA A 360 -10.87 -7.71 20.82
N TRP A 361 -11.60 -7.06 19.91
CA TRP A 361 -12.07 -5.70 20.06
C TRP A 361 -13.54 -5.72 20.53
N ASP A 362 -13.75 -5.62 21.84
CA ASP A 362 -15.07 -5.72 22.47
C ASP A 362 -15.73 -4.36 22.74
N GLY A 363 -15.08 -3.26 22.33
CA GLY A 363 -15.55 -1.90 22.60
C GLY A 363 -15.71 -1.56 24.08
N ARG A 364 -15.22 -2.42 25.00
CA ARG A 364 -15.23 -2.19 26.45
C ARG A 364 -13.93 -1.52 26.84
N TRP A 365 -13.90 -0.21 26.61
CA TRP A 365 -12.82 0.65 27.07
C TRP A 365 -13.05 1.19 28.49
N GLU A 366 -14.31 1.39 28.92
CA GLU A 366 -14.62 1.91 30.26
C GLU A 366 -13.98 1.08 31.40
N GLU A 367 -13.86 -0.24 31.23
CA GLU A 367 -13.23 -1.14 32.21
C GLU A 367 -11.70 -1.09 32.18
N ARG A 368 -11.07 -0.88 31.02
CA ARG A 368 -9.60 -0.86 30.90
C ARG A 368 -9.00 0.44 31.45
N ASN A 369 -9.76 1.53 31.37
CA ASN A 369 -9.37 2.82 31.93
C ASN A 369 -9.56 2.94 33.46
N ALA A 370 -10.44 2.12 34.05
CA ALA A 370 -10.58 2.04 35.50
C ALA A 370 -9.30 1.49 36.17
N VAL A 371 -8.57 0.61 35.48
CA VAL A 371 -7.31 0.04 35.97
C VAL A 371 -6.14 1.02 35.78
N SER A 372 -6.09 1.75 34.67
CA SER A 372 -5.00 2.71 34.39
C SER A 372 -5.10 4.01 35.23
N ARG A 373 -6.31 4.45 35.58
CA ARG A 373 -6.51 5.62 36.45
C ARG A 373 -6.13 5.38 37.92
N HIS A 374 -5.93 4.13 38.35
CA HIS A 374 -5.58 3.78 39.74
C HIS A 374 -4.08 3.52 39.96
N SER A 375 -3.23 3.57 38.93
CA SER A 375 -1.78 3.37 39.10
C SER A 375 -0.97 4.66 39.35
N HIS A 376 -1.63 5.82 39.39
CA HIS A 376 -1.00 7.11 39.71
C HIS A 376 -1.66 7.78 40.92
N HIS A 377 -1.68 7.10 42.07
CA HIS A 377 -1.71 7.79 43.36
C HIS A 377 -0.80 7.08 44.38
N SER A 378 0.21 7.84 44.78
CA SER A 378 1.09 7.73 45.95
C SER A 378 0.78 6.64 46.99
N THR A 379 1.84 5.88 47.28
CA THR A 379 2.11 5.14 48.50
C THR A 379 1.75 5.92 49.78
N ALA A 380 0.78 5.40 50.53
CA ALA A 380 0.61 5.73 51.95
C ALA A 380 0.25 4.46 52.73
N PHE A 381 1.15 4.06 53.62
CA PHE A 381 0.98 3.01 54.60
C PHE A 381 -0.17 3.33 55.58
N ARG A 382 -1.11 2.39 55.74
CA ARG A 382 -1.94 2.07 56.94
C ARG A 382 -2.80 0.86 56.51
N GLY A 383 -2.77 -0.32 57.10
CA GLY A 383 -2.80 -0.63 58.52
C GLY A 383 -4.23 -1.05 58.90
N GLY A 384 -4.45 -2.34 59.15
CA GLY A 384 -5.64 -2.84 59.87
C GLY A 384 -6.75 -3.46 59.01
N GLY A 385 -6.99 -4.75 59.20
CA GLY A 385 -7.96 -5.54 58.44
C GLY A 385 -9.40 -5.50 58.94
N ARG A 386 -10.27 -6.27 58.27
CA ARG A 386 -11.33 -7.10 58.89
C ARG A 386 -12.06 -7.94 57.84
N ARG A 387 -12.49 -9.10 58.33
CA ARG A 387 -13.20 -10.20 57.67
C ARG A 387 -14.59 -9.78 57.18
N GLY A 388 -15.04 -10.37 56.07
CA GLY A 388 -16.42 -10.39 55.62
C GLY A 388 -16.69 -11.63 54.79
N ARG A 389 -17.39 -12.59 55.38
CA ARG A 389 -17.78 -13.91 54.86
C ARG A 389 -19.17 -13.77 54.20
N HIS A 390 -19.47 -14.68 53.25
CA HIS A 390 -20.79 -15.10 52.71
C HIS A 390 -20.85 -14.98 51.17
N ARG A 391 -21.48 -15.87 50.40
CA ARG A 391 -21.90 -17.28 50.53
C ARG A 391 -22.34 -17.62 49.10
N ARG A 392 -21.85 -18.72 48.54
CA ARG A 392 -22.33 -19.29 47.26
C ARG A 392 -23.78 -19.75 47.44
N GLU A 393 -24.61 -19.49 46.44
CA GLU A 393 -25.73 -20.38 46.09
C GLU A 393 -25.73 -20.63 44.58
N GLN A 394 -25.89 -21.90 44.27
CA GLN A 394 -25.85 -22.52 42.96
C GLN A 394 -27.23 -22.36 42.30
N GLN A 395 -27.25 -22.06 41.00
CA GLN A 395 -28.32 -22.56 40.15
C GLN A 395 -27.71 -23.17 38.90
N THR A 396 -27.96 -24.46 38.79
CA THR A 396 -27.68 -25.36 37.69
C THR A 396 -28.52 -24.96 36.48
N ASP A 397 -27.92 -24.90 35.30
CA ASP A 397 -28.65 -25.41 34.14
C ASP A 397 -27.71 -26.10 33.15
N SER A 398 -28.13 -27.30 32.80
CA SER A 398 -27.40 -28.33 32.08
C SER A 398 -27.78 -28.30 30.60
N ARG A 399 -26.79 -28.17 29.72
CA ARG A 399 -26.79 -28.78 28.38
C ARG A 399 -25.41 -28.68 27.74
N PHE A 400 -24.63 -29.74 27.93
CA PHE A 400 -23.42 -30.05 27.16
C PHE A 400 -23.59 -31.49 26.67
N ASP A 401 -23.44 -31.70 25.37
CA ASP A 401 -23.08 -33.01 24.80
C ASP A 401 -21.87 -32.79 23.87
N PRO A 402 -20.81 -33.62 23.94
CA PRO A 402 -19.47 -33.25 23.56
C PRO A 402 -19.04 -33.92 22.25
N ARG A 403 -18.42 -33.15 21.35
CA ARG A 403 -17.49 -33.70 20.36
C ARG A 403 -16.28 -32.78 20.32
N TYR A 404 -15.10 -33.40 20.29
CA TYR A 404 -13.74 -32.85 20.41
C TYR A 404 -13.07 -33.07 21.79
N LYS A 405 -12.69 -34.32 22.05
CA LYS A 405 -11.47 -34.65 22.80
C LYS A 405 -10.58 -35.50 21.90
N ASN A 406 -9.35 -35.03 21.68
CA ASN A 406 -8.11 -35.83 21.67
C ASN A 406 -6.94 -34.94 21.24
N ILE A 407 -6.29 -34.30 22.22
CA ILE A 407 -4.88 -33.88 22.12
C ILE A 407 -4.26 -34.28 23.47
N PRO A 408 -3.21 -35.12 23.51
CA PRO A 408 -2.56 -35.47 24.76
C PRO A 408 -1.70 -34.32 25.27
N VAL A 409 -1.87 -34.00 26.55
CA VAL A 409 -0.98 -33.15 27.35
C VAL A 409 0.02 -34.09 28.03
N TYR A 410 1.31 -33.87 27.84
CA TYR A 410 2.36 -34.44 28.69
C TYR A 410 2.91 -33.33 29.59
N GLU A 411 2.80 -33.52 30.91
CA GLU A 411 3.44 -32.71 31.94
C GLU A 411 4.84 -33.24 32.29
N ASN A 412 5.61 -32.33 32.89
CA ASN A 412 7.07 -32.27 33.03
C ASN A 412 7.71 -33.36 33.92
N GLY A 413 8.99 -33.65 33.60
CA GLY A 413 9.96 -34.31 34.48
C GLY A 413 11.35 -33.70 34.27
N ASP A 414 11.89 -33.13 35.34
CA ASP A 414 13.13 -32.38 35.50
C ASP A 414 14.41 -33.21 35.28
N SER A 415 15.46 -32.62 34.69
CA SER A 415 16.91 -32.77 35.01
C SER A 415 17.87 -32.54 33.83
N GLY A 416 18.75 -31.55 33.99
CA GLY A 416 20.19 -31.61 33.65
C GLY A 416 20.64 -31.68 32.19
N GLY A 417 21.21 -30.58 31.68
CA GLY A 417 22.12 -30.63 30.53
C GLY A 417 22.12 -29.36 29.68
N GLY A 418 22.97 -28.39 30.03
CA GLY A 418 23.34 -27.33 29.11
C GLY A 418 24.34 -27.82 28.06
N LEU A 419 24.29 -27.22 26.87
CA LEU A 419 25.32 -26.94 25.84
C LEU A 419 24.75 -27.08 24.40
N PRO A 420 25.28 -26.40 23.36
CA PRO A 420 25.93 -25.09 23.33
C PRO A 420 25.30 -24.13 22.27
N ILE A 421 25.55 -22.84 22.44
CA ILE A 421 25.24 -21.76 21.49
C ILE A 421 26.22 -21.89 20.30
N PRO A 422 25.77 -21.89 19.02
CA PRO A 422 26.69 -21.80 17.89
C PRO A 422 27.35 -20.42 17.85
N ASN A 423 28.67 -20.44 17.97
CA ASN A 423 29.55 -19.28 17.83
C ASN A 423 29.57 -18.86 16.35
N PHE A 424 28.99 -17.71 16.00
CA PHE A 424 29.13 -17.16 14.66
C PHE A 424 30.54 -16.58 14.50
N ALA A 425 31.29 -17.09 13.51
CA ALA A 425 32.58 -16.56 13.13
C ALA A 425 32.46 -15.09 12.65
N PRO A 426 33.37 -14.19 13.02
CA PRO A 426 33.37 -12.82 12.52
C PRO A 426 33.76 -12.79 11.04
N LEU A 427 33.03 -11.99 10.26
CA LEU A 427 33.31 -11.72 8.85
C LEU A 427 34.68 -11.04 8.70
N PRO A 428 35.48 -11.37 7.66
CA PRO A 428 36.78 -10.76 7.48
C PRO A 428 36.68 -9.27 7.10
N SER A 429 37.44 -8.46 7.82
CA SER A 429 37.74 -7.07 7.50
C SER A 429 38.68 -7.00 6.31
N TYR A 430 38.32 -6.26 5.26
CA TYR A 430 39.27 -5.82 4.23
C TYR A 430 39.43 -4.29 4.31
N ALA A 431 40.65 -3.86 4.63
CA ALA A 431 41.09 -2.47 4.55
C ALA A 431 42.52 -2.45 3.97
N GLY A 432 42.74 -1.57 3.00
CA GLY A 432 44.03 -1.21 2.38
C GLY A 432 44.55 -2.20 1.34
N GLY A 433 45.04 -1.84 0.17
CA GLY A 433 45.52 -0.56 -0.37
C GLY A 433 46.65 -0.87 -1.38
N ASP A 434 46.81 0.02 -2.35
CA ASP A 434 47.99 0.23 -3.21
C ASP A 434 48.08 -0.42 -4.62
N ASP A 435 47.90 0.47 -5.60
CA ASP A 435 48.66 0.72 -6.84
C ASP A 435 49.63 -0.35 -7.38
N MET A 436 49.47 -0.70 -8.66
CA MET A 436 50.43 -0.28 -9.70
C MET A 436 49.96 -0.57 -11.14
N SER A 437 50.54 0.22 -12.04
CA SER A 437 50.27 0.48 -13.43
C SER A 437 50.73 -0.58 -14.46
N SER A 438 50.04 -0.55 -15.62
CA SER A 438 50.55 -0.55 -17.01
C SER A 438 51.10 -1.81 -17.71
N VAL A 439 50.82 -1.82 -19.03
CA VAL A 439 51.44 -2.57 -20.15
C VAL A 439 51.02 -4.05 -20.25
N GLY A 440 50.56 -4.64 -21.37
CA GLY A 440 50.55 -4.30 -22.79
C GLY A 440 50.86 -5.58 -23.59
N GLY A 441 50.27 -5.76 -24.78
CA GLY A 441 50.83 -6.61 -25.85
C GLY A 441 50.21 -8.00 -26.09
N ASP A 442 49.47 -8.09 -27.20
CA ASP A 442 49.56 -9.09 -28.28
C ASP A 442 50.18 -10.47 -28.01
N ASN A 443 49.49 -11.57 -28.37
CA ASN A 443 49.73 -12.20 -29.68
C ASN A 443 48.75 -13.34 -30.01
N SER A 444 48.80 -13.67 -31.29
CA SER A 444 47.94 -14.44 -32.17
C SER A 444 48.22 -15.97 -32.26
N SER A 445 47.46 -16.62 -33.15
CA SER A 445 47.57 -18.00 -33.73
C SER A 445 46.73 -19.10 -33.05
N VAL A 446 45.63 -19.61 -33.65
CA VAL A 446 45.46 -20.45 -34.87
C VAL A 446 45.93 -21.89 -34.64
N TYR A 447 44.99 -22.86 -34.61
CA TYR A 447 45.01 -24.11 -35.40
C TYR A 447 43.75 -24.98 -35.20
N GLY A 448 43.05 -25.27 -36.31
CA GLY A 448 42.42 -26.57 -36.65
C GLY A 448 41.01 -26.87 -36.12
N GLY A 449 40.00 -27.28 -36.89
CA GLY A 449 39.95 -27.79 -38.26
C GLY A 449 39.68 -29.30 -38.28
N SER A 450 38.40 -29.73 -38.33
CA SER A 450 37.99 -30.99 -38.98
C SER A 450 36.47 -31.05 -39.19
N GLN A 451 36.07 -31.15 -40.46
CA GLN A 451 34.77 -31.57 -40.98
C GLN A 451 34.60 -33.10 -40.89
N PHE A 452 33.36 -33.59 -40.84
CA PHE A 452 32.80 -34.71 -41.65
C PHE A 452 31.26 -34.67 -41.45
N GLY A 453 30.47 -34.33 -42.47
CA GLY A 453 29.73 -35.26 -43.34
C GLY A 453 28.27 -35.38 -42.85
N GLY A 454 27.18 -35.09 -43.57
CA GLY A 454 26.91 -35.13 -45.01
C GLY A 454 25.94 -36.29 -45.30
N SER A 455 24.65 -36.03 -45.53
CA SER A 455 23.73 -36.86 -46.36
C SER A 455 22.36 -36.18 -46.58
N GLN A 456 21.92 -36.22 -47.84
CA GLN A 456 20.77 -35.55 -48.47
C GLN A 456 19.56 -36.50 -48.67
N HIS A 457 18.47 -35.89 -49.17
CA HIS A 457 17.32 -36.44 -49.95
C HIS A 457 16.16 -37.03 -49.14
N HIS A 458 14.87 -36.83 -49.47
CA HIS A 458 14.16 -36.49 -50.72
C HIS A 458 12.90 -35.65 -50.45
N GLY A 459 12.45 -34.88 -51.45
CA GLY A 459 11.12 -34.26 -51.50
C GLY A 459 10.09 -35.12 -52.25
N HIS A 460 8.81 -34.78 -52.11
CA HIS A 460 7.79 -35.00 -53.15
C HIS A 460 6.56 -34.09 -52.94
N ASP A 461 6.12 -33.47 -54.04
CA ASP A 461 4.87 -32.74 -54.26
C ASP A 461 3.60 -33.59 -54.11
N GLY A 462 2.45 -32.94 -53.88
CA GLY A 462 1.15 -33.61 -53.87
C GLY A 462 -0.07 -32.72 -53.60
N ASN A 463 -0.48 -32.00 -54.64
CA ASN A 463 -1.66 -31.13 -54.84
C ASN A 463 -3.05 -31.78 -54.50
N ARG A 464 -4.03 -31.01 -53.97
CA ARG A 464 -5.44 -30.86 -54.48
C ARG A 464 -6.49 -30.28 -53.50
N GLY A 465 -7.29 -29.33 -54.02
CA GLY A 465 -8.72 -29.05 -53.72
C GLY A 465 -8.98 -27.99 -52.64
N GLY A 466 -9.64 -26.84 -52.86
CA GLY A 466 -10.56 -26.39 -53.92
C GLY A 466 -12.01 -26.52 -53.46
N TYR A 467 -12.59 -25.46 -52.85
CA TYR A 467 -14.04 -25.17 -52.85
C TYR A 467 -14.29 -23.70 -52.49
N SER A 468 -15.10 -23.04 -53.30
CA SER A 468 -15.52 -21.63 -53.23
C SER A 468 -17.03 -21.52 -52.92
N ASP A 469 -17.37 -20.41 -52.25
CA ASP A 469 -18.60 -19.61 -52.23
C ASP A 469 -19.97 -20.19 -51.77
N LEU A 470 -20.66 -19.48 -50.85
CA LEU A 470 -21.81 -18.58 -51.14
C LEU A 470 -22.67 -18.22 -49.90
N TYR A 471 -23.28 -17.01 -49.97
CA TYR A 471 -24.35 -16.37 -49.17
C TYR A 471 -23.96 -15.72 -47.82
N GLY A 472 -24.31 -14.48 -47.48
CA GLY A 472 -25.10 -13.40 -48.10
C GLY A 472 -25.30 -12.25 -47.08
N GLY A 473 -25.37 -10.99 -47.55
CA GLY A 473 -25.72 -9.78 -46.74
C GLY A 473 -27.21 -9.72 -46.37
N PRO A 474 -27.83 -8.59 -45.94
CA PRO A 474 -27.52 -7.15 -46.18
C PRO A 474 -27.60 -6.27 -44.89
N GLY A 475 -27.45 -4.94 -44.81
CA GLY A 475 -27.19 -3.82 -45.73
C GLY A 475 -27.44 -2.45 -45.04
N SER A 476 -27.18 -1.36 -45.79
CA SER A 476 -27.72 0.04 -45.65
C SER A 476 -27.11 0.95 -44.54
N VAL A 477 -26.85 2.28 -44.66
CA VAL A 477 -27.24 3.39 -45.56
C VAL A 477 -26.20 4.57 -45.51
N ASN A 478 -25.97 5.20 -46.67
CA ASN A 478 -25.58 6.58 -47.07
C ASN A 478 -25.02 7.66 -46.11
N GLY A 479 -24.19 8.55 -46.68
CA GLY A 479 -24.40 10.00 -46.55
C GLY A 479 -23.17 10.90 -46.69
N ASP A 480 -22.97 11.49 -47.87
CA ASP A 480 -21.95 12.48 -48.27
C ASP A 480 -22.04 13.85 -47.52
N PHE A 481 -20.95 14.64 -47.51
CA PHE A 481 -20.83 15.96 -48.19
C PHE A 481 -19.54 16.76 -47.79
N TYR A 482 -18.74 17.08 -48.82
CA TYR A 482 -17.97 18.30 -49.15
C TYR A 482 -16.80 18.82 -48.28
N GLY A 483 -15.72 19.15 -49.00
CA GLY A 483 -14.51 19.83 -48.51
C GLY A 483 -14.43 21.31 -48.88
N GLY A 484 -13.31 21.92 -48.46
CA GLY A 484 -12.86 23.26 -48.82
C GLY A 484 -11.41 23.45 -48.37
N HIS A 485 -10.54 23.78 -49.33
CA HIS A 485 -9.16 24.23 -49.15
C HIS A 485 -9.10 25.63 -48.53
N ASP A 486 -8.04 25.92 -47.76
CA ASP A 486 -7.29 27.18 -47.90
C ASP A 486 -5.89 27.10 -47.26
N ASP A 487 -4.94 27.73 -47.95
CA ASP A 487 -3.50 27.82 -47.69
C ASP A 487 -3.15 28.74 -46.50
N GLY A 488 -1.99 28.49 -45.88
CA GLY A 488 -1.39 29.40 -44.90
C GLY A 488 0.02 28.99 -44.47
N SER A 489 1.01 29.57 -45.12
CA SER A 489 2.45 29.37 -44.90
C SER A 489 2.97 29.88 -43.54
N ILE A 490 3.92 29.12 -42.96
CA ILE A 490 5.21 29.54 -42.34
C ILE A 490 5.23 30.85 -41.52
N ASP A 491 5.50 30.74 -40.20
CA ASP A 491 6.71 31.35 -39.64
C ASP A 491 7.21 30.62 -38.37
N SER A 492 8.51 30.43 -38.35
CA SER A 492 9.33 29.77 -37.36
C SER A 492 10.14 30.84 -36.65
N ARG A 493 9.98 31.02 -35.32
CA ARG A 493 11.00 31.55 -34.38
C ARG A 493 10.40 31.84 -33.00
N ARG A 494 10.82 31.06 -31.99
CA ARG A 494 11.35 31.48 -30.66
C ARG A 494 10.86 30.58 -29.52
N PHE A 495 11.88 30.07 -28.80
CA PHE A 495 11.95 29.36 -27.52
C PHE A 495 11.62 27.87 -27.51
#